data_AF-V2UPG5-F1
#
_entry.id   AF-V2UPG5-F1
#
_cell.length_a   1.000
_cell.length_b   1.000
_cell.length_c   1.000
_cell.angle_alpha   90.00
_cell.angle_beta   90.00
_cell.angle_gamma   90.00
#
_symmetry.space_group_name_H-M   'P 1'
#
loop_
_entity.id
_entity.type
_entity.pdbx_description
1 polymer ?
#
loop_
_entity_poly.entity_id
_entity_poly.type
_entity_poly.pdbx_seq_one_letter_code
_entity_poly.pdbx_strand_id
1 'polypeptide(L)'
;MQVQFNTRTILPMVYRTDKDGVTKAYLSTTVFSPQKFNLTPMAGMMPIEQIQAVLEECADNAQEVEIQFVEAQTKFGAQMQIFGVKPLPKKDLTQPQKP
;
A
#
# COMPACT_ATOMS: atom_id res chain seq x y z
N MET A 1 6.00 33.18 0.78
CA MET A 1 5.76 31.74 1.00
C MET A 1 5.00 31.57 2.29
N GLN A 2 3.74 31.16 2.25
CA GLN A 2 2.97 30.83 3.45
C GLN A 2 3.28 29.38 3.80
N VAL A 3 3.87 29.15 4.97
CA VAL A 3 4.20 27.80 5.44
C VAL A 3 2.91 27.12 5.89
N GLN A 4 2.55 26.01 5.25
CA GLN A 4 1.44 25.17 5.67
C GLN A 4 1.96 24.11 6.65
N PHE A 5 1.35 24.04 7.84
CA PHE A 5 1.72 23.08 8.87
C PHE A 5 0.81 21.86 8.82
N ASN A 6 1.41 20.65 8.76
CA ASN A 6 0.69 19.38 8.89
C ASN A 6 0.77 18.90 10.35
N THR A 7 -0.32 18.35 10.88
CA THR A 7 -0.38 17.81 12.25
C THR A 7 -0.55 16.29 12.21
N ARG A 8 0.28 15.55 12.96
CA ARG A 8 0.18 14.10 13.14
C ARG A 8 0.74 13.69 14.51
N THR A 9 0.11 12.71 15.14
CA THR A 9 0.63 12.04 16.35
C THR A 9 1.63 10.96 15.95
N ILE A 10 2.81 10.95 16.56
CA ILE A 10 3.88 9.97 16.30
C ILE A 10 4.46 9.42 17.61
N LEU A 11 5.10 8.27 17.56
CA LEU A 11 5.96 7.75 18.64
C LEU A 11 7.42 7.90 18.21
N PRO A 12 8.16 8.90 18.73
CA PRO A 12 9.54 9.11 18.34
C PRO A 12 10.47 8.05 18.94
N MET A 13 11.47 7.67 18.15
CA MET A 13 12.61 6.86 18.56
C MET A 13 13.87 7.74 18.51
N VAL A 14 14.80 7.48 19.43
CA VAL A 14 16.06 8.20 19.50
C VAL A 14 17.22 7.23 19.63
N TYR A 15 18.19 7.35 18.73
CA TYR A 15 19.49 6.72 18.83
C TYR A 15 20.52 7.77 19.21
N ARG A 16 21.24 7.58 20.31
CA ARG A 16 22.30 8.50 20.76
C ARG A 16 23.66 7.85 20.58
N THR A 17 24.63 8.64 20.13
CA THR A 17 26.04 8.22 20.05
C THR A 17 26.92 9.33 20.61
N ASP A 18 27.94 8.93 21.34
CA ASP A 18 28.96 9.82 21.86
C ASP A 18 30.24 9.57 21.08
N LYS A 19 30.69 10.60 20.34
CA LYS A 19 31.97 10.56 19.64
C LYS A 19 32.69 11.87 19.87
N ASP A 20 33.97 11.79 20.27
CA ASP A 20 34.84 12.94 20.54
C ASP A 20 34.25 13.95 21.55
N GLY A 21 33.54 13.44 22.57
CA GLY A 21 32.90 14.28 23.60
C GLY A 21 31.64 15.01 23.15
N VAL A 22 31.15 14.75 21.93
CA VAL A 22 29.90 15.32 21.40
C VAL A 22 28.82 14.23 21.33
N THR A 23 27.78 14.40 22.14
CA THR A 23 26.57 13.57 22.05
C THR A 23 25.74 13.98 20.84
N LYS A 24 25.55 13.06 19.89
CA LYS A 24 24.63 13.23 18.75
C LYS A 24 23.39 12.38 18.96
N ALA A 25 22.22 12.99 18.75
CA ALA A 25 20.94 12.30 18.75
C ALA A 25 20.37 12.19 17.33
N TYR A 26 19.98 10.98 16.94
CA TYR A 26 19.31 10.68 15.68
C TYR A 26 17.87 10.31 16.00
N LEU A 27 16.92 11.09 15.47
CA LEU A 27 15.50 10.91 15.71
C LEU A 27 14.85 10.22 14.50
N SER A 28 14.02 9.22 14.76
CA SER A 28 13.24 8.53 13.73
C SER A 28 11.85 8.18 14.27
N THR A 29 10.90 7.87 13.40
CA THR A 29 9.59 7.33 13.76
C THR A 29 9.12 6.43 12.63
N THR A 30 8.42 5.36 12.95
CA THR A 30 7.68 4.57 11.96
C THR A 30 6.24 5.03 11.98
N VAL A 31 5.67 5.27 10.79
CA VAL A 31 4.26 5.65 10.66
C VAL A 31 3.59 4.80 9.61
N PHE A 32 2.47 4.19 9.97
CA PHE A 32 1.56 3.57 9.02
C PHE A 32 0.54 4.61 8.58
N SER A 33 0.62 5.04 7.32
CA SER A 33 -0.36 5.95 6.74
C SER A 33 -1.16 5.23 5.66
N PRO A 34 -2.50 5.39 5.62
CA PRO A 34 -3.28 4.92 4.49
C PRO A 34 -2.72 5.48 3.20
N GLN A 35 -2.49 4.60 2.22
CA GLN A 35 -2.08 4.98 0.88
C GLN A 35 -3.20 4.63 -0.09
N LYS A 36 -3.46 5.56 -1.00
CA LYS A 36 -4.39 5.34 -2.11
C LYS A 36 -3.56 5.19 -3.37
N PHE A 37 -3.79 4.09 -4.09
CA PHE A 37 -3.19 3.84 -5.39
C PHE A 37 -4.28 3.82 -6.45
N ASN A 38 -3.94 4.30 -7.64
CA ASN A 38 -4.74 4.04 -8.83
C ASN A 38 -4.37 2.66 -9.39
N LEU A 39 -5.36 1.85 -9.73
CA LEU A 39 -5.13 0.54 -10.36
C LEU A 39 -5.16 0.70 -11.87
N THR A 40 -4.21 0.10 -12.57
CA THR A 40 -4.15 0.16 -14.04
C THR A 40 -3.79 -1.20 -14.60
N PRO A 41 -4.75 -1.88 -15.26
CA PRO A 41 -4.48 -3.13 -15.96
C PRO A 41 -3.43 -2.93 -17.06
N MET A 42 -2.46 -3.84 -17.09
CA MET A 42 -1.36 -3.85 -18.05
C MET A 42 -1.27 -5.23 -18.71
N ALA A 43 -0.91 -5.25 -19.98
CA ALA A 43 -0.67 -6.50 -20.68
C ALA A 43 0.52 -7.25 -20.08
N GLY A 44 0.37 -8.56 -19.87
CA GLY A 44 1.43 -9.39 -19.32
C GLY A 44 0.96 -10.82 -19.08
N MET A 45 0.70 -11.16 -17.82
CA MET A 45 0.35 -12.52 -17.42
C MET A 45 -1.10 -12.88 -17.71
N MET A 46 -1.96 -11.86 -17.83
CA MET A 46 -3.34 -11.97 -18.27
C MET A 46 -3.64 -10.86 -19.29
N PRO A 47 -4.64 -11.06 -20.19
CA PRO A 47 -5.17 -9.99 -21.02
C PRO A 47 -5.74 -8.84 -20.19
N ILE A 48 -5.60 -7.61 -20.69
CA ILE A 48 -6.03 -6.38 -20.00
C ILE A 48 -7.52 -6.44 -19.69
N GLU A 49 -8.33 -6.87 -20.66
CA GLU A 49 -9.78 -6.95 -20.57
C GLU A 49 -10.20 -7.95 -19.49
N GLN A 50 -9.47 -9.08 -19.38
CA GLN A 50 -9.73 -10.08 -18.36
C GLN A 50 -9.38 -9.57 -16.96
N ILE A 51 -8.24 -8.89 -16.82
CA ILE A 51 -7.84 -8.28 -15.54
C ILE A 51 -8.89 -7.28 -15.09
N GLN A 52 -9.32 -6.41 -16.00
CA GLN A 52 -10.33 -5.40 -15.73
C GLN A 52 -11.66 -6.04 -15.31
N ALA A 53 -12.16 -7.00 -16.09
CA ALA A 53 -13.43 -7.67 -15.79
C ALA A 53 -13.42 -8.36 -14.42
N VAL A 54 -12.32 -9.04 -14.07
CA VAL A 54 -12.20 -9.71 -12.77
C VAL A 54 -12.15 -8.69 -11.63
N LEU A 55 -11.43 -7.57 -11.79
CA LEU A 55 -11.37 -6.52 -10.78
C LEU A 55 -12.73 -5.85 -10.58
N GLU A 56 -13.47 -5.57 -11.66
CA GLU A 56 -14.82 -5.00 -11.61
C GLU A 56 -15.80 -5.95 -10.92
N GLU A 57 -15.83 -7.22 -11.34
CA GLU A 57 -16.69 -8.23 -10.73
C GLU A 57 -16.39 -8.42 -9.24
N CYS A 58 -15.11 -8.46 -8.86
CA CYS A 58 -14.73 -8.60 -7.45
C CYS A 58 -15.06 -7.34 -6.64
N ALA A 59 -14.96 -6.15 -7.23
CA ALA A 59 -15.37 -4.89 -6.58
C ALA A 59 -16.87 -4.88 -6.29
N ASP A 60 -17.70 -5.26 -7.27
CA ASP A 60 -19.16 -5.34 -7.12
C ASP A 60 -19.57 -6.39 -6.06
N ASN A 61 -18.82 -7.48 -5.97
CA ASN A 61 -19.06 -8.57 -5.03
C ASN A 61 -18.41 -8.39 -3.65
N ALA A 62 -17.72 -7.28 -3.40
CA ALA A 62 -16.90 -7.04 -2.21
C ALA A 62 -15.95 -8.22 -1.90
N GLN A 63 -15.31 -8.74 -2.94
CA GLN A 63 -14.42 -9.90 -2.87
C GLN A 63 -12.96 -9.45 -2.92
N GLU A 64 -12.14 -10.03 -2.03
CA GLU A 64 -10.70 -9.81 -2.02
C GLU A 64 -10.05 -10.47 -3.25
N VAL A 65 -8.99 -9.84 -3.76
CA VAL A 65 -8.21 -10.35 -4.90
C VAL A 65 -6.72 -10.36 -4.55
N GLU A 66 -6.01 -11.35 -5.06
CA GLU A 66 -4.56 -11.33 -5.13
C GLU A 66 -4.15 -10.73 -6.47
N ILE A 67 -3.22 -9.76 -6.44
CA ILE A 67 -2.75 -9.05 -7.63
C ILE A 67 -1.25 -9.25 -7.82
N GLN A 68 -0.83 -9.29 -9.08
CA GLN A 68 0.57 -9.26 -9.48
C GLN A 68 0.83 -7.92 -10.15
N PHE A 69 1.62 -7.08 -9.51
CA PHE A 69 1.74 -5.68 -9.89
C PHE A 69 3.16 -5.13 -9.72
N VAL A 70 3.44 -4.01 -10.39
CA VAL A 70 4.57 -3.13 -10.07
C VAL A 70 4.05 -1.75 -9.67
N GLU A 71 4.75 -1.10 -8.76
CA GLU A 71 4.44 0.27 -8.35
C GLU A 71 5.06 1.28 -9.33
N ALA A 72 4.28 2.30 -9.69
CA ALA A 72 4.73 3.40 -10.53
C ALA A 72 4.26 4.74 -9.94
N GLN A 73 5.10 5.77 -10.05
CA GLN A 73 4.72 7.13 -9.69
C GLN A 73 4.34 7.91 -10.96
N THR A 74 3.11 8.39 -11.03
CA THR A 74 2.62 9.21 -12.15
C THR A 74 2.41 10.65 -11.72
N LYS A 75 2.12 11.53 -12.70
CA LYS A 75 1.70 12.93 -12.43
C LYS A 75 0.40 13.03 -11.62
N PHE A 76 -0.41 11.97 -11.59
CA PHE A 76 -1.68 11.89 -10.87
C PHE A 76 -1.59 11.14 -9.53
N GLY A 77 -0.37 10.77 -9.12
CA GLY A 77 -0.11 10.05 -7.88
C GLY A 77 0.44 8.65 -8.09
N ALA A 78 0.51 7.89 -7.00
CA ALA A 78 0.99 6.52 -7.00
C ALA A 78 -0.01 5.59 -7.71
N GLN A 79 0.53 4.66 -8.48
CA GLN A 79 -0.22 3.74 -9.33
C GLN A 79 0.32 2.32 -9.14
N MET A 80 -0.59 1.34 -9.17
CA MET A 80 -0.26 -0.08 -9.29
C MET A 80 -0.59 -0.54 -10.70
N GLN A 81 0.44 -0.93 -11.44
CA GLN A 81 0.33 -1.51 -12.76
C GLN A 81 0.14 -3.02 -12.62
N ILE A 82 -1.07 -3.51 -12.90
CA ILE A 82 -1.51 -4.88 -12.61
C ILE A 82 -1.36 -5.74 -13.86
N PHE A 83 -0.62 -6.84 -13.76
CA PHE A 83 -0.37 -7.78 -14.87
C PHE A 83 -1.14 -9.10 -14.73
N GLY A 84 -1.71 -9.36 -13.56
CA GLY A 84 -2.50 -10.54 -13.27
C GLY A 84 -3.33 -10.35 -11.99
N VAL A 85 -4.48 -11.01 -11.94
CA VAL A 85 -5.43 -10.93 -10.82
C VAL A 85 -6.08 -12.29 -10.60
N LYS A 86 -6.25 -12.65 -9.33
CA LYS A 86 -6.92 -13.88 -8.91
C LYS A 86 -7.90 -13.59 -7.77
N PRO A 87 -9.19 -13.89 -7.93
CA PRO A 87 -10.15 -13.78 -6.83
C PRO A 87 -9.78 -14.73 -5.70
N LEU A 88 -9.80 -14.22 -4.47
CA LEU A 88 -9.65 -15.03 -3.28
C LEU A 88 -11.00 -15.60 -2.88
N PRO A 89 -11.06 -16.82 -2.31
CA PRO A 89 -12.30 -17.36 -1.77
C PRO A 89 -12.92 -16.39 -0.78
N LYS A 90 -14.23 -16.18 -0.84
CA LYS A 90 -14.94 -15.36 0.16
C LYS A 90 -14.67 -15.96 1.54
N LYS A 91 -14.19 -15.14 2.49
CA LYS A 91 -14.00 -15.57 3.88
C LYS A 91 -15.36 -15.99 4.43
N ASP A 92 -15.52 -17.29 4.68
CA ASP A 92 -16.67 -17.81 5.41
C ASP A 92 -16.51 -17.41 6.88
N LEU A 93 -17.26 -16.38 7.29
CA LEU A 93 -17.22 -15.85 8.66
C LEU A 93 -17.71 -16.87 9.71
N THR A 94 -18.25 -18.01 9.28
CA THR A 94 -18.74 -19.08 10.18
C THR A 94 -17.67 -20.10 10.58
N GLN A 95 -16.50 -20.09 9.93
CA GLN A 95 -15.41 -21.00 10.27
C GLN A 95 -14.42 -20.34 11.24
N PRO A 96 -14.01 -21.02 12.33
CA PRO A 96 -13.02 -20.48 13.25
C PRO A 96 -11.71 -20.24 12.49
N GLN A 97 -11.20 -19.01 12.57
CA GLN A 97 -9.89 -18.68 12.01
C GLN A 97 -8.85 -19.59 12.69
N LYS A 98 -8.17 -20.41 11.88
CA LYS A 98 -7.15 -21.33 12.37
C LYS A 98 -6.01 -20.48 12.96
N PRO A 99 -5.59 -20.73 14.21
CA PRO A 99 -4.54 -19.95 14.87
C PRO A 99 -3.18 -20.10 14.20
#